data_AF-A0A2W6EVV9-F1
#
_entry.id   AF-A0A2W6EVV9-F1
#
_cell.length_a   1.000
_cell.length_b   1.000
_cell.length_c   1.000
_cell.angle_alpha   90.00
_cell.angle_beta   90.00
_cell.angle_gamma   90.00
#
_symmetry.space_group_name_H-M   'P 1'
#
loop_
_entity.id
_entity.type
_entity.pdbx_description
1 polymer ?
#
loop_
_entity_poly.entity_id
_entity_poly.type
_entity_poly.pdbx_seq_one_letter_code
_entity_poly.pdbx_strand_id
1 'polypeptide(L)'
;MIRRPGLVIAQYRFELVNSGDAFIASFAIGVGGTGWLLQGEVFPTEVRGTAASTGTTVDWLANFALIEVFPIWQTGIGLGWVLVCFAALCIMAIAFVYRFVPETKGRSVEEITRIFEREAEKGASAAADAA
;
A
#
# COMPACT_ATOMS: atom_id res chain seq x y z
N MET A 1 -6.65 -46.89 11.57
CA MET A 1 -5.81 -45.74 11.20
C MET A 1 -6.51 -44.47 11.69
N ILE A 2 -6.29 -44.05 12.94
CA ILE A 2 -7.03 -42.96 13.59
C ILE A 2 -6.14 -41.73 13.62
N ARG A 3 -6.39 -40.73 12.76
CA ARG A 3 -5.71 -39.42 12.82
C ARG A 3 -6.12 -38.74 14.13
N ARG A 4 -5.16 -38.48 15.03
CA ARG A 4 -5.42 -37.83 16.32
C ARG A 4 -5.95 -36.41 16.08
N PRO A 5 -7.18 -36.07 16.50
CA PRO A 5 -7.80 -34.78 16.20
C PRO A 5 -7.00 -33.57 16.72
N GLY A 6 -6.26 -33.72 17.82
CA GLY A 6 -5.41 -32.64 18.36
C GLY A 6 -4.18 -32.30 17.50
N LEU A 7 -3.62 -33.27 16.76
CA LEU A 7 -2.50 -33.03 15.84
C LEU A 7 -2.96 -32.30 14.59
N VAL A 8 -4.18 -32.60 14.12
CA VAL A 8 -4.82 -31.91 12.99
C VAL A 8 -5.14 -30.45 13.36
N ILE A 9 -5.69 -30.19 14.55
CA ILE A 9 -5.95 -28.81 15.02
C ILE A 9 -4.65 -28.04 15.25
N ALA A 10 -3.62 -28.67 15.83
CA ALA A 10 -2.31 -28.04 16.01
C ALA A 10 -1.64 -27.74 14.65
N GLN A 11 -1.78 -28.62 13.67
CA GLN A 11 -1.26 -28.45 12.32
C GLN A 11 -2.00 -27.34 11.56
N TYR A 12 -3.34 -27.31 11.58
CA TYR A 12 -4.12 -26.21 11.02
C TYR A 12 -3.82 -24.88 11.70
N ARG A 13 -3.62 -24.87 13.03
CA ARG A 13 -3.25 -23.67 13.78
C ARG A 13 -1.84 -23.17 13.40
N PHE A 14 -0.90 -24.07 13.16
CA PHE A 14 0.46 -23.72 12.72
C PHE A 14 0.48 -23.19 11.28
N GLU A 15 -0.28 -23.81 10.37
CA GLU A 15 -0.42 -23.35 8.98
C GLU A 15 -1.15 -22.00 8.87
N LEU A 16 -2.19 -21.75 9.69
CA LEU A 16 -2.84 -20.44 9.78
C LEU A 16 -1.93 -19.35 10.35
N VAL A 17 -1.14 -19.67 11.38
CA VAL A 17 -0.19 -18.72 12.00
C VAL A 17 0.89 -18.31 10.99
N ASN A 18 1.52 -19.28 10.30
CA ASN A 18 2.53 -18.99 9.29
C ASN A 18 2.02 -18.11 8.14
N SER A 19 0.75 -18.25 7.77
CA SER A 19 0.13 -17.45 6.70
C SER A 19 -0.09 -15.99 7.12
N GLY A 20 -0.50 -15.75 8.37
CA GLY A 20 -0.65 -14.40 8.92
C GLY A 20 0.69 -13.68 9.08
N ASP A 21 1.72 -14.39 9.50
CA ASP A 21 3.07 -13.85 9.68
C ASP A 21 3.68 -13.41 8.34
N ALA A 22 3.45 -14.17 7.26
CA ALA A 22 3.91 -13.81 5.91
C ALA A 22 3.24 -12.52 5.40
N PHE A 23 1.95 -12.32 5.71
CA PHE A 23 1.25 -11.08 5.39
C PHE A 23 1.84 -9.89 6.16
N ILE A 24 2.04 -10.03 7.47
CA ILE A 24 2.61 -8.98 8.32
C ILE A 24 4.05 -8.64 7.89
N ALA A 25 4.88 -9.65 7.59
CA ALA A 25 6.23 -9.43 7.10
C ALA A 25 6.25 -8.70 5.75
N SER A 26 5.36 -9.06 4.82
CA SER A 26 5.24 -8.39 3.53
C SER A 26 4.79 -6.93 3.69
N PHE A 27 3.82 -6.68 4.60
CA PHE A 27 3.39 -5.33 4.92
C PHE A 27 4.52 -4.50 5.54
N ALA A 28 5.27 -5.06 6.48
CA ALA A 28 6.37 -4.37 7.15
C ALA A 28 7.52 -4.00 6.20
N ILE A 29 7.86 -4.88 5.24
CA ILE A 29 8.91 -4.58 4.24
C ILE A 29 8.39 -3.57 3.21
N GLY A 30 7.14 -3.72 2.76
CA GLY A 30 6.51 -2.83 1.79
C GLY A 30 6.00 -1.55 2.44
N VAL A 31 4.68 -1.43 2.55
CA VAL A 31 4.00 -0.19 2.95
C VAL A 31 4.43 0.31 4.33
N GLY A 32 4.54 -0.59 5.31
CA GLY A 32 4.88 -0.26 6.70
C GLY A 32 6.30 0.27 6.91
N GLY A 33 7.24 -0.09 6.03
CA GLY A 33 8.62 0.40 6.06
C GLY A 33 8.85 1.46 4.98
N THR A 34 8.88 1.01 3.73
CA THR A 34 9.22 1.87 2.58
C THR A 34 8.20 2.98 2.31
N GLY A 35 6.90 2.73 2.52
CA GLY A 35 5.85 3.73 2.26
C GLY A 35 5.98 4.99 3.13
N TRP A 36 6.31 4.80 4.41
CA TRP A 36 6.54 5.91 5.34
C TRP A 36 7.88 6.60 5.12
N LEU A 37 8.92 5.87 4.70
CA LEU A 37 10.21 6.47 4.34
C LEU A 37 10.11 7.36 3.10
N LEU A 38 9.32 6.94 2.11
CA LEU A 38 9.16 7.65 0.85
C LEU A 38 8.66 9.10 1.04
N GLN A 39 7.84 9.36 2.07
CA GLN A 39 7.39 10.71 2.42
C GLN A 39 8.57 11.64 2.78
N GLY A 40 9.67 11.09 3.29
CA GLY A 40 10.90 11.81 3.58
C GLY A 40 11.86 11.93 2.40
N GLU A 41 11.66 11.20 1.32
CA GLU A 41 12.56 11.18 0.16
C GLU A 41 11.98 11.95 -1.03
N VAL A 42 10.65 11.96 -1.17
CA VAL A 42 9.94 12.59 -2.29
C VAL A 42 9.71 14.08 -2.10
N PHE A 43 9.44 14.51 -0.87
CA PHE A 43 9.01 15.89 -0.63
C PHE A 43 10.18 16.82 -0.23
N PRO A 44 10.30 18.00 -0.87
CA PRO A 44 11.22 19.04 -0.44
C PRO A 44 10.93 19.48 1.00
N THR A 45 11.97 19.89 1.72
CA THR A 45 11.93 20.17 3.16
C THR A 45 10.87 21.21 3.53
N GLU A 46 10.64 22.19 2.65
CA GLU A 46 9.73 23.31 2.83
C GLU A 46 8.26 22.88 2.91
N VAL A 47 7.87 21.82 2.16
CA VAL A 47 6.47 21.34 2.08
C VAL A 47 6.25 20.02 2.79
N ARG A 48 7.33 19.34 3.18
CA ARG A 48 7.30 17.99 3.79
C ARG A 48 6.32 17.86 4.94
N GLY A 49 6.30 18.84 5.85
CA GLY A 49 5.40 18.80 7.01
C GLY A 49 3.92 18.77 6.61
N THR A 50 3.54 19.57 5.60
CA THR A 50 2.16 19.65 5.10
C THR A 50 1.80 18.42 4.26
N ALA A 51 2.73 17.95 3.43
CA ALA A 51 2.54 16.73 2.65
C ALA A 51 2.37 15.50 3.55
N ALA A 52 3.22 15.35 4.58
CA ALA A 52 3.15 14.25 5.53
C ALA A 52 1.87 14.28 6.37
N SER A 53 1.44 15.45 6.87
CA SER A 53 0.21 15.55 7.65
C SER A 53 -1.03 15.24 6.81
N THR A 54 -1.10 15.77 5.58
CA THR A 54 -2.20 15.49 4.65
C THR A 54 -2.26 14.01 4.30
N GLY A 55 -1.12 13.40 3.95
CA GLY A 55 -1.04 11.97 3.66
C GLY A 55 -1.46 11.11 4.86
N THR A 56 -1.01 11.48 6.06
CA THR A 56 -1.38 10.80 7.30
C THR A 56 -2.88 10.93 7.59
N THR A 57 -3.47 12.11 7.41
CA THR A 57 -4.93 12.30 7.58
C THR A 57 -5.73 11.42 6.62
N VAL A 58 -5.33 11.35 5.35
CA VAL A 58 -5.99 10.50 4.36
C VAL A 58 -5.86 9.01 4.75
N ASP A 59 -4.68 8.58 5.20
CA ASP A 59 -4.43 7.21 5.67
C ASP A 59 -5.34 6.83 6.84
N TRP A 60 -5.41 7.68 7.87
CA TRP A 60 -6.28 7.42 9.03
C TRP A 60 -7.77 7.46 8.69
N LEU A 61 -8.20 8.32 7.77
CA LEU A 61 -9.58 8.33 7.30
C LEU A 61 -9.92 7.05 6.53
N ALA A 62 -9.02 6.58 5.67
CA ALA A 62 -9.18 5.31 4.96
C ALA A 62 -9.21 4.14 5.95
N ASN A 63 -8.35 4.14 6.96
CA ASN A 63 -8.32 3.13 8.02
C ASN A 63 -9.64 3.10 8.80
N PHE A 64 -10.15 4.27 9.21
CA PHE A 64 -11.44 4.39 9.87
C PHE A 64 -12.57 3.83 9.00
N ALA A 65 -12.63 4.23 7.73
CA ALA A 65 -13.64 3.71 6.80
C ALA A 65 -13.56 2.18 6.65
N LEU A 66 -12.35 1.62 6.58
CA LEU A 66 -12.15 0.17 6.51
C LEU A 66 -12.66 -0.54 7.75
N ILE A 67 -12.39 -0.02 8.95
CA ILE A 67 -12.86 -0.61 10.22
C ILE A 67 -14.39 -0.67 10.26
N GLU A 68 -15.08 0.38 9.80
CA GLU A 68 -16.54 0.45 9.80
C GLU A 68 -17.18 -0.41 8.69
N VAL A 69 -16.60 -0.42 7.49
CA VAL A 69 -17.16 -1.11 6.31
C VAL A 69 -16.87 -2.62 6.34
N PHE A 70 -15.73 -3.04 6.88
CA PHE A 70 -15.31 -4.44 6.86
C PHE A 70 -16.32 -5.41 7.52
N PRO A 71 -16.90 -5.13 8.71
CA PRO A 71 -17.97 -5.94 9.31
C PRO A 71 -19.19 -6.15 8.40
N ILE A 72 -19.59 -5.11 7.67
CA ILE A 72 -20.74 -5.16 6.77
C ILE A 72 -20.42 -6.04 5.56
N TRP A 73 -19.23 -5.87 4.99
CA TRP A 73 -18.79 -6.65 3.84
C TRP A 73 -18.56 -8.12 4.18
N GLN A 74 -17.90 -8.43 5.31
CA GLN A 74 -17.64 -9.80 5.70
C GLN A 74 -18.94 -10.59 5.96
N THR A 75 -19.98 -9.93 6.49
CA THR A 75 -21.27 -10.56 6.77
C THR A 75 -22.13 -10.69 5.51
N GLY A 76 -22.02 -9.73 4.58
CA GLY A 76 -22.78 -9.73 3.33
C GLY A 76 -22.24 -10.67 2.26
N ILE A 77 -20.94 -10.58 1.92
CA ILE A 77 -20.33 -11.33 0.80
C ILE A 77 -19.37 -12.42 1.26
N GLY A 78 -19.09 -12.52 2.57
CA GLY A 78 -18.18 -13.51 3.14
C GLY A 78 -16.70 -13.10 3.06
N LEU A 79 -15.92 -13.55 4.04
CA LEU A 79 -14.51 -13.17 4.21
C LEU A 79 -13.64 -13.43 2.96
N GLY A 80 -13.86 -14.56 2.26
CA GLY A 80 -13.08 -14.92 1.08
C GLY A 80 -13.16 -13.87 -0.03
N TRP A 81 -14.36 -13.38 -0.33
CA TRP A 81 -14.57 -12.36 -1.37
C TRP A 81 -14.03 -11.00 -0.96
N VAL A 82 -14.15 -10.63 0.33
CA VAL A 82 -13.55 -9.40 0.86
C VAL A 82 -12.03 -9.40 0.67
N LEU A 83 -11.37 -10.54 0.95
CA LEU A 83 -9.93 -10.67 0.74
C LEU A 83 -9.54 -10.59 -0.74
N VAL A 84 -10.34 -11.14 -1.66
CA VAL A 84 -10.11 -10.99 -3.11
C VAL A 84 -10.21 -9.52 -3.53
N CYS A 85 -11.21 -8.78 -3.02
CA CYS A 85 -11.32 -7.35 -3.28
C CYS A 85 -10.11 -6.57 -2.76
N PHE A 86 -9.63 -6.87 -1.54
CA PHE A 86 -8.40 -6.24 -1.03
C PHE A 86 -7.16 -6.62 -1.82
N ALA A 87 -7.02 -7.87 -2.26
CA ALA A 87 -5.93 -8.28 -3.13
C ALA A 87 -5.94 -7.51 -4.45
N ALA A 88 -7.12 -7.30 -5.05
CA ALA A 88 -7.27 -6.48 -6.25
C ALA A 88 -6.86 -5.01 -6.00
N LEU A 89 -7.27 -4.43 -4.87
CA LEU A 89 -6.85 -3.09 -4.45
C LEU A 89 -5.32 -2.99 -4.27
N CYS A 90 -4.69 -4.00 -3.68
CA CYS A 90 -3.23 -4.06 -3.57
C CYS A 90 -2.54 -4.09 -4.94
N ILE A 91 -3.05 -4.87 -5.90
CA ILE A 91 -2.49 -4.92 -7.26
C ILE A 91 -2.62 -3.55 -7.94
N MET A 92 -3.76 -2.87 -7.81
CA MET A 92 -3.95 -1.52 -8.33
C MET A 92 -2.98 -0.52 -7.67
N ALA A 93 -2.76 -0.61 -6.36
CA ALA A 93 -1.80 0.21 -5.66
C ALA A 93 -0.36 -0.03 -6.15
N ILE A 94 0.03 -1.30 -6.37
CA ILE A 94 1.34 -1.65 -6.95
C ILE A 94 1.49 -1.04 -8.35
N ALA A 95 0.47 -1.18 -9.20
CA ALA A 95 0.49 -0.61 -10.54
C ALA A 95 0.61 0.94 -10.52
N PHE A 96 -0.10 1.58 -9.59
CA PHE A 96 0.01 3.03 -9.36
C PHE A 96 1.42 3.43 -8.95
N VAL A 97 1.98 2.80 -7.91
CA VAL A 97 3.34 3.12 -7.42
C VAL A 97 4.37 2.88 -8.53
N TYR A 98 4.31 1.74 -9.21
CA TYR A 98 5.22 1.41 -10.31
C TYR A 98 5.19 2.43 -11.45
N ARG A 99 4.03 3.03 -11.73
CA ARG A 99 3.86 3.98 -12.85
C ARG A 99 4.16 5.42 -12.49
N PHE A 100 3.85 5.85 -11.26
CA PHE A 100 3.85 7.26 -10.86
C PHE A 100 4.97 7.63 -9.89
N VAL A 101 5.55 6.67 -9.18
CA VAL A 101 6.62 6.92 -8.22
C VAL A 101 7.97 6.56 -8.85
N PRO A 102 8.87 7.53 -9.08
CA PRO A 102 10.21 7.24 -9.56
C PRO A 102 11.05 6.57 -8.47
N GLU A 103 12.06 5.79 -8.87
CA GLU A 103 13.02 5.20 -7.94
C GLU A 103 13.80 6.29 -7.19
N THR A 104 13.63 6.35 -5.86
CA THR A 104 14.22 7.36 -4.97
C THR A 104 15.56 6.92 -4.39
N LYS A 105 15.89 5.62 -4.45
CA LYS A 105 17.08 5.07 -3.80
C LYS A 105 18.37 5.72 -4.32
N GLY A 106 19.12 6.33 -3.40
CA GLY A 106 20.43 6.91 -3.68
C GLY A 106 20.39 8.23 -4.45
N ARG A 107 19.21 8.85 -4.62
CA ARG A 107 19.04 10.17 -5.21
C ARG A 107 18.84 11.24 -4.14
N SER A 108 19.20 12.49 -4.47
CA SER A 108 18.87 13.61 -3.60
C SER A 108 17.42 14.06 -3.82
N VAL A 109 16.83 14.72 -2.82
CA VAL A 109 15.44 15.23 -2.90
C VAL A 109 15.30 16.25 -4.05
N GLU A 110 16.34 17.02 -4.32
CA GLU A 110 16.39 17.99 -5.43
C GLU A 110 16.44 17.32 -6.80
N GLU A 111 17.05 16.13 -6.90
CA GLU A 111 17.03 15.33 -8.13
C GLU A 111 15.63 14.76 -8.36
N ILE A 112 15.00 14.23 -7.31
CA ILE A 112 13.64 13.68 -7.35
C ILE A 112 12.63 14.76 -7.75
N THR A 113 12.74 15.96 -7.17
CA THR A 113 11.86 17.10 -7.50
C THR A 113 11.96 17.45 -8.99
N ARG A 114 13.19 17.52 -9.54
CA ARG A 114 13.41 17.78 -10.96
C ARG A 114 12.85 16.69 -11.88
N ILE A 115 12.86 15.44 -11.45
CA ILE A 115 12.24 14.33 -12.19
C ILE A 115 10.72 14.56 -12.28
N PHE A 116 10.08 14.90 -11.16
CA PHE A 116 8.64 15.17 -11.14
C PHE A 116 8.25 16.39 -12.00
N GLU A 117 9.02 17.48 -11.93
CA GLU A 117 8.81 18.67 -12.78
C GLU A 117 8.88 18.31 -14.28
N ARG A 118 9.90 17.55 -14.67
CA ARG A 118 10.10 17.14 -16.07
C ARG A 118 8.98 16.23 -16.58
N GLU A 119 8.50 15.32 -15.75
CA GLU A 119 7.37 14.44 -16.11
C GLU A 119 6.06 15.23 -16.21
N ALA A 120 5.85 16.26 -15.38
CA ALA A 120 4.70 17.16 -15.49
C ALA A 120 4.73 17.99 -16.78
N GLU A 121 5.90 18.54 -17.16
CA GLU A 121 6.07 19.28 -18.43
C GLU A 121 5.79 18.42 -19.65
N LYS A 122 6.31 17.18 -19.68
CA LYS A 122 6.01 16.22 -20.76
C LYS A 122 4.51 15.92 -20.86
N GLY A 123 3.85 15.72 -19.72
CA GLY A 123 2.41 15.48 -19.66
C GLY A 123 1.60 16.67 -20.20
N ALA A 124 2.00 17.90 -19.84
CA ALA A 124 1.37 19.12 -20.32
C ALA A 124 1.57 19.32 -21.83
N SER A 125 2.77 19.08 -22.35
CA SER A 125 3.04 19.13 -23.80
C SER A 125 2.22 18.11 -24.57
N ALA A 126 2.17 16.86 -24.10
CA ALA A 126 1.39 15.80 -24.75
C ALA A 126 -0.12 16.09 -24.74
N ALA A 127 -0.64 16.71 -23.68
CA ALA A 127 -2.03 17.14 -23.60
C ALA A 127 -2.33 18.32 -24.54
N ALA A 128 -1.38 19.25 -24.71
CA ALA A 128 -1.50 20.36 -25.65
C ALA A 128 -1.42 19.90 -27.11
N ASP A 129 -0.59 18.89 -27.42
CA ASP A 129 -0.50 18.30 -28.76
C ASP A 129 -1.73 17.46 -29.15
N ALA A 130 -2.54 17.04 -28.16
CA ALA A 130 -3.75 16.25 -28.34
C ALA A 130 -5.06 17.07 -28.40
N ALA A 131 -4.99 18.39 -28.18
CA ALA A 131 -6.11 19.34 -28.16
C ALA A 131 -6.18 20.18 -29.45
#